data_AF-A0A015J740-F1
#
_entry.id   AF-A0A015J740-F1
#
_cell.length_a   1.000
_cell.length_b   1.000
_cell.length_c   1.000
_cell.angle_alpha   90.00
_cell.angle_beta   90.00
_cell.angle_gamma   90.00
#
_symmetry.space_group_name_H-M   'P 1'
#
loop_
_entity.id
_entity.type
_entity.pdbx_description
1 polymer ?
#
loop_
_entity_poly.entity_id
_entity_poly.type
_entity_poly.pdbx_seq_one_letter_code
_entity_poly.pdbx_strand_id
1 'polypeptide(L)'
;MSADTIELFCLVQGNTVAQAFTLKIDQNKSIGQLKEVIKMKKTPEFNFFAVDQVSLWKVQIQGDSDEKLNKLKLRKEDQLLSMRKISSYFTEKPLEGYIHIIIEPPELPMVPWSDSLESRLCQLYASDNIVDIFWGQNLKEDDATWRIYVVTRNLLRQSEKTEKIGDQVINFIAVEEGFVSAEIPPQNPHDPLPTWKKTPKKLQKAFDEALDNELGLSFRKMHYNLVGMSTGYKRIQGKFTEVPAIILYVRQKGILRRGCVKFPDEIRGYPTDIIEACVATPYGFGASACQSYQENIMLGSSIGIIESQGTSGTLSAVVYDKDSRQIGILSCEHICRLSDSSTGKDVIIYQPSHKDLDNLKESFVEMARVNKTYIKISEEMCNKIEEDKKKSALAYYKRGIQGNFFSKIHEKYFGIDAAFCIFSNINRTLCPNKFSISPEDLKKEKLSEDIYLNDFYEFKEFDDIVDIDVFKVGKATGLTFGKLVPIYSAVSIDLRNKNIEYAKKQGIIPPYNDDDVDKRIFIGYMKTRLVEKINEMRQQCYPTVWFDRQLIFEFKPGDFVPGDSGASVVNKEGKALGILHAAWITENSNYAIASPYFAVFEALDVVKE
;
A
#
# COMPACT_ATOMS: atom_id res chain seq x y z
N MET A 1 -18.17 -42.15 -29.33
CA MET A 1 -19.13 -41.03 -29.43
C MET A 1 -18.32 -39.75 -29.36
N SER A 2 -18.40 -38.88 -30.37
CA SER A 2 -17.84 -37.52 -30.24
C SER A 2 -18.65 -36.77 -29.19
N ALA A 3 -17.99 -36.00 -28.33
CA ALA A 3 -18.69 -35.07 -27.46
C ALA A 3 -19.16 -33.90 -28.32
N ASP A 4 -20.47 -33.79 -28.56
CA ASP A 4 -21.07 -32.68 -29.30
C ASP A 4 -20.84 -31.38 -28.51
N THR A 5 -19.74 -30.71 -28.82
CA THR A 5 -19.23 -29.59 -28.03
C THR A 5 -19.65 -28.29 -28.68
N ILE A 6 -20.37 -27.46 -27.94
CA ILE A 6 -20.81 -26.13 -28.37
C ILE A 6 -19.82 -25.07 -27.88
N GLU A 7 -19.52 -24.11 -28.75
CA GLU A 7 -18.68 -22.95 -28.47
C GLU A 7 -19.57 -21.71 -28.30
N LEU A 8 -19.45 -21.05 -27.15
CA LEU A 8 -20.32 -19.95 -26.74
C LEU A 8 -19.47 -18.74 -26.35
N PHE A 9 -19.78 -17.57 -26.92
CA PHE A 9 -19.23 -16.30 -26.48
C PHE A 9 -20.14 -15.72 -25.39
N CYS A 10 -19.54 -15.36 -24.26
CA CYS A 10 -20.23 -14.89 -23.09
C CYS A 10 -19.67 -13.55 -22.63
N LEU A 11 -20.53 -12.71 -22.06
CA LEU A 11 -20.16 -11.38 -21.58
C LEU A 11 -20.87 -11.11 -20.23
N VAL A 12 -20.17 -10.50 -19.30
CA VAL A 12 -20.74 -10.10 -18.00
C VAL A 12 -21.49 -8.79 -18.16
N GLN A 13 -22.67 -8.67 -17.55
CA GLN A 13 -23.53 -7.50 -17.69
C GLN A 13 -22.86 -6.23 -17.16
N GLY A 14 -22.65 -5.25 -18.05
CA GLY A 14 -21.94 -4.00 -17.76
C GLY A 14 -20.47 -4.00 -18.18
N ASN A 15 -19.93 -5.12 -18.67
CA ASN A 15 -18.65 -5.15 -19.38
C ASN A 15 -18.82 -4.73 -20.86
N THR A 16 -17.73 -4.28 -21.48
CA THR A 16 -17.63 -3.99 -22.93
C THR A 16 -17.42 -5.25 -23.76
N VAL A 17 -17.72 -5.21 -25.07
CA VAL A 17 -17.53 -6.37 -25.98
C VAL A 17 -16.09 -6.89 -25.94
N ALA A 18 -15.09 -6.03 -25.81
CA ALA A 18 -13.68 -6.40 -25.74
C ALA A 18 -13.34 -7.32 -24.54
N GLN A 19 -14.21 -7.39 -23.53
CA GLN A 19 -14.08 -8.24 -22.34
C GLN A 19 -14.91 -9.54 -22.44
N ALA A 20 -15.55 -9.79 -23.58
CA ALA A 20 -16.23 -11.05 -23.84
C ALA A 20 -15.23 -12.22 -23.87
N PHE A 21 -15.70 -13.40 -23.47
CA PHE A 21 -14.87 -14.60 -23.39
C PHE A 21 -15.59 -15.81 -23.96
N THR A 22 -14.83 -16.70 -24.59
CA THR A 22 -15.35 -17.92 -25.20
C THR A 22 -15.29 -19.10 -24.24
N LEU A 23 -16.29 -19.98 -24.23
CA LEU A 23 -16.26 -21.25 -23.51
C LEU A 23 -16.69 -22.41 -24.42
N LYS A 24 -16.15 -23.60 -24.14
CA LYS A 24 -16.48 -24.87 -24.82
C LYS A 24 -17.06 -25.84 -23.81
N ILE A 25 -18.21 -26.43 -24.13
CA ILE A 25 -18.95 -27.32 -23.24
C ILE A 25 -19.77 -28.32 -24.06
N ASP A 26 -19.99 -29.53 -23.54
CA ASP A 26 -20.88 -30.52 -24.16
C ASP A 26 -22.33 -30.02 -24.13
N GLN A 27 -23.00 -29.97 -25.29
CA GLN A 27 -24.36 -29.46 -25.45
C GLN A 27 -25.41 -30.22 -24.64
N ASN A 28 -25.11 -31.45 -24.22
CA ASN A 28 -25.99 -32.28 -23.39
C ASN A 28 -25.94 -31.94 -21.90
N LYS A 29 -24.97 -31.12 -21.46
CA LYS A 29 -24.85 -30.61 -20.09
C LYS A 29 -26.03 -29.68 -19.75
N SER A 30 -26.30 -29.54 -18.46
CA SER A 30 -27.32 -28.61 -17.98
C SER A 30 -26.81 -27.16 -17.98
N ILE A 31 -27.74 -26.20 -17.98
CA ILE A 31 -27.42 -24.80 -17.72
C ILE A 31 -26.79 -24.62 -16.33
N GLY A 32 -27.13 -25.45 -15.34
CA GLY A 32 -26.44 -25.48 -14.04
C GLY A 32 -24.95 -25.77 -14.17
N GLN A 33 -24.58 -26.80 -14.93
CA GLN A 33 -23.18 -27.14 -15.21
C GLN A 33 -22.48 -26.06 -16.04
N LEU A 34 -23.21 -25.36 -16.93
CA LEU A 34 -22.69 -24.17 -17.61
C LEU A 34 -22.38 -23.03 -16.63
N LYS A 35 -23.22 -22.79 -15.62
CA LYS A 35 -22.94 -21.80 -14.55
C LYS A 35 -21.69 -22.19 -13.74
N GLU A 36 -21.47 -23.47 -13.45
CA GLU A 36 -20.24 -23.96 -12.80
C GLU A 36 -19.00 -23.65 -13.66
N VAL A 37 -19.04 -23.96 -14.96
CA VAL A 37 -17.95 -23.68 -15.91
C VAL A 37 -17.69 -22.18 -16.05
N ILE A 38 -18.75 -21.36 -16.11
CA ILE A 38 -18.63 -19.89 -16.11
C ILE A 38 -18.00 -19.41 -14.81
N LYS A 39 -18.46 -19.89 -13.65
CA LYS A 39 -17.89 -19.50 -12.35
C LYS A 39 -16.41 -19.84 -12.27
N MET A 40 -15.99 -21.05 -12.64
CA MET A 40 -14.58 -21.43 -12.68
C MET A 40 -13.76 -20.57 -13.66
N LYS A 41 -14.31 -20.27 -14.84
CA LYS A 41 -13.63 -19.45 -15.85
C LYS A 41 -13.56 -17.96 -15.47
N LYS A 42 -14.46 -17.50 -14.61
CA LYS A 42 -14.46 -16.17 -14.00
C LYS A 42 -14.01 -16.20 -12.54
N THR A 43 -13.34 -17.26 -12.09
CA THR A 43 -12.63 -17.22 -10.80
C THR A 43 -11.44 -16.27 -10.95
N PRO A 44 -11.23 -15.33 -10.02
CA PRO A 44 -11.93 -15.20 -8.74
C PRO A 44 -13.07 -14.18 -8.70
N GLU A 45 -13.28 -13.39 -9.75
CA GLU A 45 -14.36 -12.39 -9.91
C GLU A 45 -15.76 -12.94 -9.56
N PHE A 46 -16.01 -14.23 -9.80
CA PHE A 46 -17.29 -14.90 -9.55
C PHE A 46 -17.34 -15.69 -8.22
N ASN A 47 -16.37 -15.54 -7.33
CA ASN A 47 -16.32 -16.28 -6.07
C ASN A 47 -17.37 -15.82 -5.04
N PHE A 48 -17.87 -14.58 -5.13
CA PHE A 48 -18.72 -13.90 -4.13
C PHE A 48 -20.11 -14.48 -3.92
N PHE A 49 -20.59 -15.30 -4.85
CA PHE A 49 -21.97 -15.77 -4.88
C PHE A 49 -22.03 -17.25 -5.21
N ALA A 50 -23.09 -17.92 -4.76
CA ALA A 50 -23.34 -19.31 -5.09
C ALA A 50 -23.70 -19.46 -6.59
N VAL A 51 -23.43 -20.62 -7.18
CA VAL A 51 -23.55 -20.86 -8.64
C VAL A 51 -24.98 -20.63 -9.14
N ASP A 52 -25.96 -20.95 -8.31
CA ASP A 52 -27.40 -20.79 -8.56
C ASP A 52 -27.83 -19.31 -8.61
N GLN A 53 -27.14 -18.41 -7.91
CA GLN A 53 -27.45 -16.98 -7.83
C GLN A 53 -27.12 -16.19 -9.11
N VAL A 54 -26.31 -16.75 -10.01
CA VAL A 54 -26.01 -16.14 -11.32
C VAL A 54 -27.20 -16.29 -12.26
N SER A 55 -27.68 -15.20 -12.86
CA SER A 55 -28.62 -15.27 -13.98
C SER A 55 -27.88 -15.36 -15.30
N LEU A 56 -28.32 -16.24 -16.20
CA LEU A 56 -27.79 -16.37 -17.55
C LEU A 56 -28.92 -16.07 -18.54
N TRP A 57 -28.62 -15.29 -19.57
CA TRP A 57 -29.59 -14.80 -20.53
C TRP A 57 -29.12 -15.13 -21.95
N LYS A 58 -29.95 -15.80 -22.75
CA LYS A 58 -29.66 -16.04 -24.17
C LYS A 58 -29.79 -14.72 -24.92
N VAL A 59 -28.76 -14.37 -25.70
CA VAL A 59 -28.77 -13.20 -26.56
C VAL A 59 -28.17 -13.52 -27.92
N GLN A 60 -28.25 -12.57 -28.85
CA GLN A 60 -27.59 -12.65 -30.15
C GLN A 60 -27.17 -11.23 -30.55
N ILE A 61 -26.01 -10.79 -30.05
CA ILE A 61 -25.53 -9.40 -30.19
C ILE A 61 -24.20 -9.41 -30.92
N GLN A 62 -24.11 -8.65 -32.02
CA GLN A 62 -22.92 -8.58 -32.86
C GLN A 62 -21.73 -7.99 -32.08
N GLY A 63 -20.58 -8.64 -32.17
CA GLY A 63 -19.37 -8.37 -31.38
C GLY A 63 -18.58 -7.11 -31.79
N ASP A 64 -19.24 -6.09 -32.29
CA ASP A 64 -18.64 -4.84 -32.78
C ASP A 64 -19.36 -3.57 -32.28
N SER A 65 -20.32 -3.70 -31.35
CA SER A 65 -21.19 -2.59 -30.97
C SER A 65 -21.61 -2.58 -29.50
N ASP A 66 -20.81 -1.90 -28.66
CA ASP A 66 -21.16 -1.58 -27.26
C ASP A 66 -22.46 -0.76 -27.14
N GLU A 67 -22.81 0.03 -28.17
CA GLU A 67 -24.08 0.75 -28.21
C GLU A 67 -25.31 -0.17 -28.15
N LYS A 68 -25.26 -1.34 -28.81
CA LYS A 68 -26.36 -2.32 -28.78
C LYS A 68 -26.46 -2.97 -27.40
N LEU A 69 -25.35 -3.20 -26.72
CA LEU A 69 -25.32 -3.70 -25.34
C LEU A 69 -25.92 -2.70 -24.36
N ASN A 70 -25.52 -1.43 -24.43
CA ASN A 70 -26.02 -0.38 -23.52
C ASN A 70 -27.53 -0.12 -23.65
N LYS A 71 -28.15 -0.50 -24.76
CA LYS A 71 -29.59 -0.39 -25.04
C LYS A 71 -30.35 -1.70 -24.81
N LEU A 72 -29.67 -2.78 -24.42
CA LEU A 72 -30.27 -4.11 -24.25
C LEU A 72 -31.23 -4.14 -23.06
N LYS A 73 -32.44 -4.69 -23.28
CA LYS A 73 -33.39 -5.03 -22.21
C LYS A 73 -33.54 -6.54 -22.14
N LEU A 74 -33.06 -7.13 -21.04
CA LEU A 74 -33.19 -8.55 -20.77
C LEU A 74 -34.65 -8.87 -20.42
N ARG A 75 -35.25 -9.85 -21.11
CA ARG A 75 -36.65 -10.26 -20.92
C ARG A 75 -36.68 -11.63 -20.25
N LYS A 76 -37.65 -11.85 -19.36
CA LYS A 76 -37.77 -13.10 -18.58
C LYS A 76 -37.85 -14.37 -19.45
N GLU A 77 -38.39 -14.28 -20.66
CA GLU A 77 -38.40 -15.36 -21.65
C GLU A 77 -37.01 -15.80 -22.16
N ASP A 78 -36.04 -14.88 -22.16
CA ASP A 78 -34.66 -15.12 -22.63
C ASP A 78 -33.77 -15.77 -21.53
N GLN A 79 -34.30 -15.99 -20.32
CA GLN A 79 -33.54 -16.55 -19.19
C GLN A 79 -33.25 -18.06 -19.37
N LEU A 80 -31.98 -18.42 -19.20
CA LEU A 80 -31.50 -19.81 -19.22
C LEU A 80 -31.71 -20.47 -17.85
N LEU A 81 -32.63 -21.44 -17.81
CA LEU A 81 -33.04 -22.14 -16.57
C LEU A 81 -32.11 -23.31 -16.26
N SER A 82 -31.55 -23.33 -15.04
CA SER A 82 -30.50 -24.28 -14.59
C SER A 82 -30.79 -25.77 -14.88
N MET A 83 -32.06 -26.20 -14.81
CA MET A 83 -32.46 -27.60 -15.00
C MET A 83 -32.52 -28.05 -16.47
N ARG A 84 -32.53 -27.12 -17.43
CA ARG A 84 -32.61 -27.45 -18.86
C ARG A 84 -31.23 -27.73 -19.45
N LYS A 85 -31.18 -28.46 -20.57
CA LYS A 85 -29.94 -28.71 -21.32
C LYS A 85 -29.55 -27.51 -22.20
N ILE A 86 -28.26 -27.34 -22.46
CA ILE A 86 -27.76 -26.27 -23.35
C ILE A 86 -28.35 -26.43 -24.77
N SER A 87 -28.40 -27.66 -25.29
CA SER A 87 -29.03 -28.00 -26.58
C SER A 87 -30.53 -27.67 -26.69
N SER A 88 -31.24 -27.49 -25.57
CA SER A 88 -32.65 -27.05 -25.60
C SER A 88 -32.83 -25.56 -25.87
N TYR A 89 -31.75 -24.77 -25.77
CA TYR A 89 -31.72 -23.34 -26.05
C TYR A 89 -30.93 -23.00 -27.31
N PHE A 90 -29.90 -23.78 -27.62
CA PHE A 90 -29.05 -23.65 -28.81
C PHE A 90 -29.28 -24.86 -29.72
N THR A 91 -30.44 -24.87 -30.39
CA THR A 91 -30.84 -25.90 -31.37
C THR A 91 -30.14 -25.75 -32.72
N GLU A 92 -29.66 -24.55 -33.02
CA GLU A 92 -28.87 -24.22 -34.20
C GLU A 92 -27.44 -23.83 -33.78
N LYS A 93 -26.49 -23.93 -34.71
CA LYS A 93 -25.11 -23.52 -34.45
C LYS A 93 -25.07 -22.02 -34.10
N PRO A 94 -24.51 -21.61 -32.96
CA PRO A 94 -24.36 -20.20 -32.61
C PRO A 94 -23.56 -19.41 -33.65
N LEU A 95 -23.88 -18.13 -33.85
CA LEU A 95 -23.27 -17.30 -34.89
C LEU A 95 -21.85 -16.87 -34.49
N GLU A 96 -20.91 -17.01 -35.42
CA GLU A 96 -19.54 -16.55 -35.20
C GLU A 96 -19.48 -15.02 -35.12
N GLY A 97 -18.73 -14.49 -34.16
CA GLY A 97 -18.67 -13.04 -33.90
C GLY A 97 -19.87 -12.44 -33.17
N TYR A 98 -20.78 -13.26 -32.60
CA TYR A 98 -21.89 -12.79 -31.77
C TYR A 98 -21.72 -13.22 -30.30
N ILE A 99 -22.11 -12.34 -29.37
CA ILE A 99 -22.35 -12.70 -27.97
C ILE A 99 -23.61 -13.56 -27.91
N HIS A 100 -23.50 -14.71 -27.25
CA HIS A 100 -24.56 -15.71 -27.11
C HIS A 100 -25.21 -15.72 -25.73
N ILE A 101 -24.47 -15.31 -24.69
CA ILE A 101 -24.93 -15.30 -23.31
C ILE A 101 -24.50 -14.01 -22.61
N ILE A 102 -25.47 -13.29 -22.04
CA ILE A 102 -25.20 -12.29 -20.99
C ILE A 102 -25.26 -12.98 -19.63
N ILE A 103 -24.24 -12.72 -18.83
CA ILE A 103 -24.09 -13.22 -17.47
C ILE A 103 -24.41 -12.07 -16.52
N GLU A 104 -25.51 -12.19 -15.79
CA GLU A 104 -25.92 -11.22 -14.78
C GLU A 104 -25.46 -11.72 -13.40
N PRO A 105 -24.48 -11.04 -12.75
CA PRO A 105 -24.12 -11.35 -11.39
C PRO A 105 -25.26 -10.95 -10.44
N PRO A 106 -25.45 -11.65 -9.31
CA PRO A 106 -26.50 -11.32 -8.36
C PRO A 106 -26.30 -9.93 -7.77
N GLU A 107 -27.38 -9.17 -7.70
CA GLU A 107 -27.41 -7.93 -6.94
C GLU A 107 -27.37 -8.22 -5.44
N LEU A 108 -26.52 -7.51 -4.70
CA LEU A 108 -26.52 -7.58 -3.24
C LEU A 108 -27.87 -7.12 -2.65
N PRO A 109 -28.24 -7.58 -1.44
CA PRO A 109 -29.44 -7.12 -0.76
C PRO A 109 -29.45 -5.60 -0.63
N MET A 110 -30.66 -5.04 -0.63
CA MET A 110 -30.89 -3.61 -0.42
C MET A 110 -30.50 -3.25 1.02
N VAL A 111 -29.62 -2.27 1.18
CA VAL A 111 -29.28 -1.70 2.49
C VAL A 111 -30.23 -0.54 2.81
N PRO A 112 -30.73 -0.39 4.05
CA PRO A 112 -31.55 0.76 4.41
C PRO A 112 -30.76 2.07 4.28
N TRP A 113 -31.42 3.11 3.76
CA TRP A 113 -30.76 4.38 3.44
C TRP A 113 -31.69 5.57 3.69
N SER A 114 -31.13 6.66 4.23
CA SER A 114 -31.84 7.92 4.48
C SER A 114 -30.93 9.13 4.22
N ASP A 115 -31.52 10.29 3.98
CA ASP A 115 -30.78 11.55 3.78
C ASP A 115 -29.94 11.94 5.01
N SER A 116 -30.44 11.60 6.22
CA SER A 116 -29.71 11.77 7.47
C SER A 116 -28.47 10.90 7.56
N LEU A 117 -28.56 9.65 7.10
CA LEU A 117 -27.42 8.73 7.03
C LEU A 117 -26.40 9.20 5.99
N GLU A 118 -26.86 9.60 4.81
CA GLU A 118 -26.01 10.12 3.73
C GLU A 118 -25.22 11.35 4.17
N SER A 119 -25.90 12.32 4.78
CA SER A 119 -25.28 13.53 5.33
C SER A 119 -24.21 13.19 6.37
N ARG A 120 -24.50 12.26 7.29
CA ARG A 120 -23.51 11.81 8.29
C ARG A 120 -22.31 11.11 7.65
N LEU A 121 -22.54 10.21 6.71
CA LEU A 121 -21.46 9.48 6.04
C LEU A 121 -20.55 10.44 5.25
N CYS A 122 -21.10 11.46 4.59
CA CYS A 122 -20.33 12.52 3.95
C CYS A 122 -19.48 13.33 4.95
N GLN A 123 -20.01 13.65 6.13
CA GLN A 123 -19.24 14.32 7.19
C GLN A 123 -18.08 13.46 7.70
N LEU A 124 -18.33 12.16 7.94
CA LEU A 124 -17.30 11.22 8.37
C LEU A 124 -16.23 11.03 7.28
N TYR A 125 -16.64 10.93 6.01
CA TYR A 125 -15.73 10.82 4.87
C TYR A 125 -14.78 12.03 4.73
N ALA A 126 -15.23 13.23 5.12
CA ALA A 126 -14.42 14.45 5.09
C ALA A 126 -13.47 14.63 6.29
N SER A 127 -13.52 13.74 7.29
CA SER A 127 -12.77 13.87 8.55
C SER A 127 -11.41 13.16 8.52
N ASP A 128 -10.36 13.86 8.99
CA ASP A 128 -8.95 13.42 8.94
C ASP A 128 -8.64 12.18 9.77
N ASN A 129 -9.42 11.99 10.83
CA ASN A 129 -9.25 10.84 11.70
C ASN A 129 -9.92 9.58 11.12
N ILE A 130 -10.68 9.67 10.03
CA ILE A 130 -11.38 8.52 9.44
C ILE A 130 -10.52 7.86 8.36
N VAL A 131 -10.17 6.60 8.61
CA VAL A 131 -9.28 5.80 7.77
C VAL A 131 -10.05 4.95 6.76
N ASP A 132 -11.25 4.48 7.13
CA ASP A 132 -12.04 3.56 6.32
C ASP A 132 -13.53 3.68 6.69
N ILE A 133 -14.41 3.55 5.69
CA ILE A 133 -15.86 3.41 5.91
C ILE A 133 -16.37 2.30 5.00
N PHE A 134 -17.04 1.30 5.58
CA PHE A 134 -17.55 0.16 4.82
C PHE A 134 -18.78 -0.45 5.46
N TRP A 135 -19.54 -1.17 4.63
CA TRP A 135 -20.59 -2.09 5.07
C TRP A 135 -19.96 -3.42 5.47
N GLY A 136 -20.36 -3.97 6.62
CA GLY A 136 -19.87 -5.24 7.14
C GLY A 136 -20.95 -6.13 7.75
N GLN A 137 -20.69 -7.44 7.79
CA GLN A 137 -21.43 -8.44 8.59
C GLN A 137 -20.48 -9.00 9.68
N ASN A 138 -20.96 -9.13 10.92
CA ASN A 138 -20.16 -9.68 12.01
C ASN A 138 -20.20 -11.22 12.00
N LEU A 139 -19.05 -11.84 11.71
CA LEU A 139 -18.90 -13.30 11.63
C LEU A 139 -18.93 -14.01 13.00
N LYS A 140 -18.97 -13.27 14.11
CA LYS A 140 -19.06 -13.84 15.48
C LYS A 140 -20.48 -13.93 16.03
N GLU A 141 -21.43 -13.20 15.46
CA GLU A 141 -22.79 -13.04 16.00
C GLU A 141 -23.84 -13.94 15.31
N ASP A 142 -23.44 -14.74 14.31
CA ASP A 142 -24.32 -15.40 13.32
C ASP A 142 -25.36 -14.45 12.69
N ASP A 143 -25.08 -13.13 12.70
CA ASP A 143 -25.96 -12.09 12.21
C ASP A 143 -25.64 -11.71 10.76
N ALA A 144 -26.60 -11.96 9.87
CA ALA A 144 -26.54 -11.58 8.47
C ALA A 144 -26.86 -10.10 8.22
N THR A 145 -27.15 -9.30 9.26
CA THR A 145 -27.44 -7.87 9.14
C THR A 145 -26.21 -7.10 8.69
N TRP A 146 -26.35 -6.36 7.59
CA TRP A 146 -25.35 -5.40 7.16
C TRP A 146 -25.39 -4.17 8.07
N ARG A 147 -24.26 -3.84 8.69
CA ARG A 147 -24.06 -2.63 9.50
C ARG A 147 -22.93 -1.79 8.92
N ILE A 148 -22.88 -0.51 9.27
CA ILE A 148 -21.79 0.36 8.84
C ILE A 148 -20.66 0.28 9.87
N TYR A 149 -19.44 0.25 9.39
CA TYR A 149 -18.21 0.28 10.18
C TYR A 149 -17.36 1.46 9.73
N VAL A 150 -16.87 2.22 10.71
CA VAL A 150 -16.07 3.43 10.53
C VAL A 150 -14.78 3.24 11.32
N VAL A 151 -13.67 3.14 10.62
CA VAL A 151 -12.34 2.93 11.21
C VAL A 151 -11.69 4.29 11.42
N THR A 152 -11.22 4.58 12.63
CA THR A 152 -10.62 5.89 12.95
C THR A 152 -9.24 5.76 13.60
N ARG A 153 -8.42 6.80 13.44
CA ARG A 153 -7.23 7.07 14.26
C ARG A 153 -7.64 7.79 15.54
N ASN A 154 -6.84 7.67 16.58
CA ASN A 154 -6.90 8.47 17.81
C ASN A 154 -8.30 8.56 18.44
N LEU A 155 -9.04 7.45 18.43
CA LEU A 155 -10.31 7.36 19.15
C LEU A 155 -10.03 7.52 20.65
N LEU A 156 -10.36 8.69 21.20
CA LEU A 156 -10.35 8.91 22.64
C LEU A 156 -11.21 7.80 23.28
N ARG A 157 -10.65 7.10 24.28
CA ARG A 157 -11.24 5.89 24.92
C ARG A 157 -12.61 6.08 25.61
N GLN A 158 -13.30 7.19 25.34
CA GLN A 158 -14.51 7.66 26.03
C GLN A 158 -15.66 8.05 25.09
N SER A 159 -15.52 8.01 23.76
CA SER A 159 -16.64 8.23 22.84
C SER A 159 -17.45 6.96 22.58
N GLU A 160 -18.73 7.13 22.24
CA GLU A 160 -19.65 6.02 21.93
C GLU A 160 -19.13 5.14 20.80
N LYS A 161 -19.08 3.81 21.04
CA LYS A 161 -18.65 2.83 20.02
C LYS A 161 -19.68 2.60 18.92
N THR A 162 -20.91 3.08 19.11
CA THR A 162 -22.03 2.90 18.17
C THR A 162 -22.90 4.14 18.12
N GLU A 163 -23.15 4.65 16.91
CA GLU A 163 -24.09 5.75 16.64
C GLU A 163 -25.31 5.18 15.88
N LYS A 164 -26.53 5.59 16.25
CA LYS A 164 -27.77 5.15 15.59
C LYS A 164 -28.37 6.28 14.77
N ILE A 165 -28.68 6.01 13.50
CA ILE A 165 -29.34 6.94 12.58
C ILE A 165 -30.51 6.23 11.92
N GLY A 166 -31.72 6.55 12.35
CA GLY A 166 -32.92 5.79 12.00
C GLY A 166 -32.74 4.31 12.37
N ASP A 167 -32.99 3.42 11.42
CA ASP A 167 -32.84 1.96 11.58
C ASP A 167 -31.40 1.47 11.38
N GLN A 168 -30.42 2.35 11.20
CA GLN A 168 -29.03 1.98 10.93
C GLN A 168 -28.09 2.25 12.09
N VAL A 169 -27.11 1.35 12.24
CA VAL A 169 -26.06 1.42 13.26
C VAL A 169 -24.71 1.61 12.58
N ILE A 170 -24.04 2.70 12.94
CA ILE A 170 -22.64 2.98 12.62
C ILE A 170 -21.80 2.52 13.80
N ASN A 171 -20.87 1.60 13.57
CA ASN A 171 -19.94 1.09 14.57
C ASN A 171 -18.58 1.74 14.37
N PHE A 172 -18.04 2.35 15.42
CA PHE A 172 -16.73 2.99 15.39
C PHE A 172 -15.67 2.02 15.91
N ILE A 173 -14.62 1.82 15.12
CA ILE A 173 -13.47 0.98 15.45
C ILE A 173 -12.24 1.86 15.46
N ALA A 174 -11.55 1.96 16.60
CA ALA A 174 -10.23 2.56 16.63
C ALA A 174 -9.24 1.64 15.91
N VAL A 175 -8.37 2.20 15.07
CA VAL A 175 -7.20 1.47 14.57
C VAL A 175 -6.43 0.92 15.77
N GLU A 176 -6.23 1.75 16.79
CA GLU A 176 -5.45 1.42 17.98
C GLU A 176 -6.05 0.27 18.81
N GLU A 177 -7.38 0.09 18.84
CA GLU A 177 -8.04 -0.89 19.72
C GLU A 177 -7.73 -2.34 19.38
N GLY A 178 -7.44 -2.67 18.12
CA GLY A 178 -6.99 -4.01 17.71
C GLY A 178 -5.58 -4.35 18.19
N PHE A 179 -4.78 -3.35 18.59
CA PHE A 179 -3.39 -3.52 19.02
C PHE A 179 -3.20 -3.46 20.54
N VAL A 180 -4.25 -3.13 21.32
CA VAL A 180 -4.15 -3.06 22.79
C VAL A 180 -4.25 -4.43 23.47
N SER A 181 -4.84 -5.44 22.80
CA SER A 181 -5.03 -6.79 23.35
C SER A 181 -3.83 -7.74 23.14
N ALA A 182 -2.63 -7.20 22.98
CA ALA A 182 -1.41 -7.98 23.13
C ALA A 182 -1.21 -8.34 24.61
N GLU A 183 -1.83 -9.42 25.08
CA GLU A 183 -1.58 -10.01 26.41
C GLU A 183 -0.16 -10.60 26.56
N ILE A 184 0.66 -10.49 25.51
CA ILE A 184 2.11 -10.60 25.60
C ILE A 184 2.63 -9.16 25.69
N PRO A 185 3.01 -8.65 26.88
CA PRO A 185 3.72 -7.38 26.96
C PRO A 185 4.99 -7.45 26.09
N PRO A 186 5.58 -6.31 25.67
CA PRO A 186 6.91 -6.35 25.08
C PRO A 186 7.82 -7.13 26.02
N GLN A 187 8.27 -8.30 25.54
CA GLN A 187 9.21 -9.15 26.29
C GLN A 187 10.37 -8.25 26.70
N ASN A 188 10.84 -8.43 27.94
CA ASN A 188 11.87 -7.61 28.56
C ASN A 188 12.99 -7.29 27.55
N PRO A 189 13.60 -6.09 27.48
CA PRO A 189 14.72 -5.81 26.55
C PRO A 189 15.95 -6.74 26.67
N HIS A 190 15.91 -7.73 27.57
CA HIS A 190 16.87 -8.82 27.73
C HIS A 190 16.31 -10.24 27.49
N ASP A 191 15.02 -10.39 27.19
CA ASP A 191 14.45 -11.65 26.71
C ASP A 191 14.82 -11.85 25.23
N PRO A 192 15.26 -13.05 24.82
CA PRO A 192 15.51 -13.33 23.42
C PRO A 192 14.21 -13.21 22.63
N LEU A 193 14.25 -12.43 21.55
CA LEU A 193 13.21 -12.41 20.51
C LEU A 193 12.78 -13.86 20.21
N PRO A 194 11.48 -14.14 19.99
CA PRO A 194 11.03 -15.48 19.64
C PRO A 194 11.88 -15.97 18.47
N THR A 195 12.60 -17.08 18.66
CA THR A 195 13.62 -17.55 17.71
C THR A 195 12.94 -17.96 16.41
N TRP A 196 12.83 -17.00 15.49
CA TRP A 196 12.21 -17.20 14.19
C TRP A 196 13.05 -18.21 13.41
N LYS A 197 12.63 -19.48 13.45
CA LYS A 197 13.12 -20.50 12.54
C LYS A 197 13.03 -19.95 11.12
N LYS A 198 14.14 -20.01 10.36
CA LYS A 198 14.16 -19.50 8.99
C LYS A 198 13.02 -20.14 8.20
N THR A 199 12.14 -19.30 7.66
CA THR A 199 10.98 -19.75 6.91
C THR A 199 11.44 -20.65 5.75
N PRO A 200 10.80 -21.81 5.51
CA PRO A 200 11.31 -22.76 4.54
C PRO A 200 11.43 -22.16 3.14
N LYS A 201 12.59 -22.33 2.46
CA LYS A 201 12.81 -21.82 1.09
C LYS A 201 11.70 -22.25 0.10
N LYS A 202 11.07 -23.42 0.31
CA LYS A 202 9.91 -23.89 -0.49
C LYS A 202 8.67 -23.00 -0.30
N LEU A 203 8.39 -22.53 0.91
CA LEU A 203 7.29 -21.59 1.18
C LEU A 203 7.62 -20.21 0.61
N GLN A 204 8.85 -19.72 0.77
CA GLN A 204 9.28 -18.46 0.15
C GLN A 204 9.08 -18.48 -1.37
N LYS A 205 9.54 -19.55 -2.05
CA LYS A 205 9.30 -19.74 -3.49
C LYS A 205 7.81 -19.83 -3.86
N ALA A 206 7.00 -20.57 -3.10
CA ALA A 206 5.57 -20.69 -3.36
C ALA A 206 4.84 -19.34 -3.19
N PHE A 207 5.20 -18.55 -2.16
CA PHE A 207 4.64 -17.22 -1.96
C PHE A 207 5.09 -16.24 -3.04
N ASP A 208 6.36 -16.29 -3.43
CA ASP A 208 6.92 -15.49 -4.53
C ASP A 208 6.19 -15.76 -5.86
N GLU A 209 5.94 -17.04 -6.20
CA GLU A 209 5.11 -17.40 -7.35
C GLU A 209 3.63 -17.00 -7.16
N ALA A 210 3.12 -16.99 -5.93
CA ALA A 210 1.75 -16.56 -5.64
C ALA A 210 1.54 -15.06 -5.87
N LEU A 211 2.53 -14.20 -5.56
CA LEU A 211 2.44 -12.76 -5.77
C LEU A 211 2.12 -12.38 -7.23
N ASP A 212 2.74 -13.09 -8.18
CA ASP A 212 2.57 -12.82 -9.61
C ASP A 212 1.32 -13.49 -10.21
N ASN A 213 0.72 -14.45 -9.52
CA ASN A 213 -0.40 -15.27 -10.01
C ASN A 213 -1.67 -15.13 -9.15
N GLU A 214 -1.76 -15.86 -8.02
CA GLU A 214 -2.97 -15.92 -7.19
C GLU A 214 -3.23 -14.65 -6.35
N LEU A 215 -2.18 -13.94 -5.94
CA LEU A 215 -2.19 -12.79 -5.04
C LEU A 215 -2.03 -11.45 -5.77
N GLY A 216 -2.26 -11.42 -7.08
CA GLY A 216 -2.16 -10.22 -7.92
C GLY A 216 -3.26 -9.17 -7.70
N LEU A 217 -3.35 -8.19 -8.60
CA LEU A 217 -4.25 -7.04 -8.49
C LEU A 217 -5.73 -7.42 -8.29
N SER A 218 -6.21 -8.47 -8.95
CA SER A 218 -7.59 -8.95 -8.77
C SER A 218 -7.82 -9.37 -7.32
N PHE A 219 -6.97 -10.24 -6.76
CA PHE A 219 -7.04 -10.67 -5.36
C PHE A 219 -7.08 -9.50 -4.39
N ARG A 220 -6.20 -8.52 -4.57
CA ARG A 220 -6.10 -7.34 -3.70
C ARG A 220 -7.34 -6.45 -3.78
N LYS A 221 -7.92 -6.25 -4.97
CA LYS A 221 -9.17 -5.49 -5.15
C LYS A 221 -10.37 -6.14 -4.48
N MET A 222 -10.49 -7.47 -4.60
CA MET A 222 -11.57 -8.27 -3.99
C MET A 222 -11.49 -8.38 -2.46
N HIS A 223 -10.33 -8.07 -1.88
CA HIS A 223 -10.09 -8.17 -0.44
C HIS A 223 -9.59 -6.82 0.07
N TYR A 224 -10.34 -5.73 -0.10
CA TYR A 224 -9.93 -4.38 0.33
C TYR A 224 -9.78 -4.17 1.86
N ASN A 225 -9.94 -5.24 2.65
CA ASN A 225 -9.54 -5.32 4.05
C ASN A 225 -8.04 -5.68 4.23
N LEU A 226 -7.42 -6.30 3.21
CA LEU A 226 -6.04 -6.75 3.19
C LEU A 226 -5.08 -5.55 3.09
N VAL A 227 -4.05 -5.54 3.93
CA VAL A 227 -3.06 -4.45 4.05
C VAL A 227 -1.62 -4.91 3.80
N GLY A 228 -1.37 -6.21 3.90
CA GLY A 228 -0.07 -6.80 3.67
C GLY A 228 -0.16 -8.32 3.56
N MET A 229 0.91 -8.93 3.09
CA MET A 229 1.06 -10.37 2.90
C MET A 229 2.51 -10.74 3.20
N SER A 230 2.75 -11.89 3.83
CA SER A 230 4.11 -12.39 4.06
C SER A 230 4.15 -13.92 4.17
N THR A 231 5.35 -14.45 4.35
CA THR A 231 5.57 -15.84 4.76
C THR A 231 5.89 -15.94 6.25
N GLY A 232 5.33 -16.92 6.95
CA GLY A 232 5.62 -17.13 8.37
C GLY A 232 5.17 -18.51 8.86
N TYR A 233 4.75 -18.55 10.12
CA TYR A 233 4.24 -19.75 10.79
C TYR A 233 2.83 -19.49 11.34
N LYS A 234 1.94 -20.48 11.14
CA LYS A 234 0.54 -20.38 11.54
C LYS A 234 0.40 -20.20 13.05
N ARG A 235 -0.49 -19.30 13.46
CA ARG A 235 -0.85 -19.05 14.85
C ARG A 235 -2.16 -19.75 15.21
N ILE A 236 -2.24 -20.30 16.41
CA ILE A 236 -3.46 -20.87 16.99
C ILE A 236 -3.56 -20.35 18.43
N GLN A 237 -4.68 -19.72 18.79
CA GLN A 237 -4.90 -19.13 20.12
C GLN A 237 -3.74 -18.21 20.57
N GLY A 238 -3.27 -17.34 19.67
CA GLY A 238 -2.17 -16.41 19.91
C GLY A 238 -0.75 -17.03 19.90
N LYS A 239 -0.62 -18.36 19.86
CA LYS A 239 0.67 -19.05 19.89
C LYS A 239 1.11 -19.50 18.50
N PHE A 240 2.40 -19.34 18.19
CA PHE A 240 2.98 -19.89 16.96
C PHE A 240 2.99 -21.42 16.98
N THR A 241 2.82 -22.01 15.81
CA THR A 241 2.97 -23.45 15.56
C THR A 241 4.20 -23.70 14.67
N GLU A 242 4.59 -24.96 14.49
CA GLU A 242 5.65 -25.35 13.55
C GLU A 242 5.15 -25.41 12.08
N VAL A 243 3.88 -25.09 11.82
CA VAL A 243 3.29 -25.18 10.47
C VAL A 243 3.60 -23.92 9.66
N PRO A 244 4.36 -24.01 8.55
CA PRO A 244 4.64 -22.86 7.69
C PRO A 244 3.37 -22.40 6.97
N ALA A 245 3.15 -21.08 6.88
CA ALA A 245 1.92 -20.50 6.37
C ALA A 245 2.16 -19.24 5.53
N ILE A 246 1.22 -18.95 4.62
CA ILE A 246 1.10 -17.65 3.97
C ILE A 246 0.24 -16.76 4.87
N ILE A 247 0.82 -15.65 5.31
CA ILE A 247 0.21 -14.74 6.28
C ILE A 247 -0.49 -13.61 5.51
N LEU A 248 -1.79 -13.45 5.75
CA LEU A 248 -2.63 -12.40 5.16
C LEU A 248 -2.97 -11.39 6.26
N TYR A 249 -2.48 -10.17 6.11
CA TYR A 249 -2.66 -9.13 7.12
C TYR A 249 -3.83 -8.24 6.74
N VAL A 250 -4.73 -8.01 7.69
CA VAL A 250 -5.98 -7.29 7.49
C VAL A 250 -6.12 -6.11 8.45
N ARG A 251 -6.92 -5.09 8.09
CA ARG A 251 -7.25 -4.01 9.02
C ARG A 251 -8.06 -4.50 10.23
N GLN A 252 -9.02 -5.41 9.99
CA GLN A 252 -9.85 -6.01 11.03
C GLN A 252 -10.20 -7.49 10.73
N LYS A 253 -10.22 -8.33 11.76
CA LYS A 253 -10.74 -9.71 11.75
C LYS A 253 -12.24 -9.73 12.06
N GLY A 254 -12.88 -10.85 11.72
CA GLY A 254 -14.26 -11.15 12.15
C GLY A 254 -15.37 -10.31 11.49
N ILE A 255 -15.05 -9.37 10.60
CA ILE A 255 -16.05 -8.60 9.84
C ILE A 255 -15.90 -8.92 8.36
N LEU A 256 -16.91 -9.54 7.75
CA LEU A 256 -16.97 -9.74 6.30
C LEU A 256 -17.44 -8.43 5.66
N ARG A 257 -16.57 -7.79 4.87
CA ARG A 257 -16.89 -6.53 4.22
C ARG A 257 -17.72 -6.74 2.95
N ARG A 258 -18.60 -5.79 2.63
CA ARG A 258 -19.52 -5.86 1.48
C ARG A 258 -18.73 -5.87 0.18
N GLY A 259 -18.98 -6.86 -0.67
CA GLY A 259 -18.22 -7.07 -1.91
C GLY A 259 -16.88 -7.81 -1.74
N CYS A 260 -16.55 -8.29 -0.52
CA CYS A 260 -15.42 -9.21 -0.29
C CYS A 260 -15.90 -10.67 -0.20
N VAL A 261 -14.97 -11.61 -0.45
CA VAL A 261 -15.11 -13.03 -0.03
C VAL A 261 -14.31 -13.30 1.24
N LYS A 262 -14.54 -14.47 1.85
CA LYS A 262 -13.58 -15.07 2.78
C LYS A 262 -12.29 -15.40 2.03
N PHE A 263 -11.15 -15.21 2.70
CA PHE A 263 -9.86 -15.68 2.20
C PHE A 263 -9.85 -17.21 2.03
N PRO A 264 -9.09 -17.75 1.07
CA PRO A 264 -8.95 -19.20 0.93
C PRO A 264 -8.19 -19.79 2.12
N ASP A 265 -8.54 -21.00 2.55
CA ASP A 265 -7.87 -21.69 3.66
C ASP A 265 -6.42 -22.12 3.33
N GLU A 266 -6.11 -22.28 2.04
CA GLU A 266 -4.79 -22.60 1.51
C GLU A 266 -4.47 -21.82 0.24
N ILE A 267 -3.19 -21.50 0.04
CA ILE A 267 -2.63 -20.95 -1.20
C ILE A 267 -1.41 -21.80 -1.57
N ARG A 268 -1.40 -22.36 -2.78
CA ARG A 268 -0.34 -23.26 -3.28
C ARG A 268 0.04 -24.42 -2.33
N GLY A 269 -0.96 -24.98 -1.63
CA GLY A 269 -0.78 -26.07 -0.66
C GLY A 269 -0.14 -25.66 0.67
N TYR A 270 -0.05 -24.35 0.96
CA TYR A 270 0.30 -23.83 2.27
C TYR A 270 -0.96 -23.24 2.92
N PRO A 271 -1.20 -23.50 4.22
CA PRO A 271 -2.33 -22.90 4.92
C PRO A 271 -2.18 -21.38 4.98
N THR A 272 -3.31 -20.68 4.94
CA THR A 272 -3.37 -19.27 5.26
C THR A 272 -3.48 -19.06 6.77
N ASP A 273 -2.97 -17.92 7.22
CA ASP A 273 -3.17 -17.38 8.56
C ASP A 273 -3.51 -15.90 8.47
N ILE A 274 -4.42 -15.41 9.32
CA ILE A 274 -4.96 -14.04 9.22
C ILE A 274 -4.57 -13.26 10.48
N ILE A 275 -3.88 -12.13 10.29
CA ILE A 275 -3.33 -11.30 11.37
C ILE A 275 -3.81 -9.85 11.22
N GLU A 276 -4.06 -9.12 12.31
CA GLU A 276 -4.41 -7.69 12.23
C GLU A 276 -3.14 -6.84 12.11
N ALA A 277 -3.19 -5.85 11.21
CA ALA A 277 -2.11 -4.90 11.00
C ALA A 277 -2.65 -3.54 10.51
N CYS A 278 -1.89 -2.50 10.82
CA CYS A 278 -2.07 -1.20 10.18
C CYS A 278 -1.71 -1.30 8.68
N VAL A 279 -2.30 -0.41 7.88
CA VAL A 279 -1.68 -0.04 6.60
C VAL A 279 -0.36 0.66 6.89
N ALA A 280 0.64 0.46 6.05
CA ALA A 280 1.95 1.05 6.29
C ALA A 280 1.91 2.58 6.12
N THR A 281 2.49 3.33 7.05
CA THR A 281 2.39 4.79 7.13
C THR A 281 3.75 5.52 7.12
N PRO A 282 3.90 6.60 6.32
CA PRO A 282 4.84 7.69 6.57
C PRO A 282 4.22 8.69 7.57
N TYR A 283 5.06 9.42 8.33
CA TYR A 283 4.83 9.73 9.75
C TYR A 283 5.99 10.76 10.15
N GLY A 284 6.10 11.44 11.33
CA GLY A 284 7.15 12.52 11.56
C GLY A 284 7.83 12.67 12.97
N PHE A 285 9.17 12.94 13.10
CA PHE A 285 9.91 13.84 14.08
C PHE A 285 11.47 13.75 14.04
N GLY A 286 12.26 14.80 14.41
CA GLY A 286 13.66 15.01 13.93
C GLY A 286 14.89 14.97 14.89
N ALA A 287 16.09 14.77 14.31
CA ALA A 287 17.40 14.85 14.98
C ALA A 287 18.30 15.98 14.41
N SER A 288 18.86 16.83 15.29
CA SER A 288 19.42 18.14 14.95
C SER A 288 20.60 18.14 13.96
N ALA A 289 21.52 17.17 14.03
CA ALA A 289 22.67 17.10 13.14
C ALA A 289 22.26 16.82 11.68
N CYS A 290 21.36 15.85 11.46
CA CYS A 290 20.85 15.51 10.13
C CYS A 290 19.96 16.62 9.53
N GLN A 291 19.35 17.46 10.37
CA GLN A 291 18.50 18.58 9.96
C GLN A 291 19.28 19.89 9.66
N SER A 292 20.60 19.89 9.85
CA SER A 292 21.43 21.09 9.67
C SER A 292 21.87 21.32 8.21
N TYR A 293 22.30 22.55 7.92
CA TYR A 293 22.99 22.89 6.67
C TYR A 293 24.44 22.37 6.67
N GLN A 294 24.81 21.73 5.56
CA GLN A 294 26.11 21.06 5.41
C GLN A 294 26.85 21.54 4.16
N GLU A 295 28.12 21.94 4.27
CA GLU A 295 28.94 22.23 3.08
C GLU A 295 29.32 20.94 2.34
N ASN A 296 29.60 19.89 3.11
CA ASN A 296 29.84 18.52 2.67
C ASN A 296 28.58 17.68 2.96
N ILE A 297 27.83 17.34 1.92
CA ILE A 297 26.56 16.62 2.00
C ILE A 297 26.80 15.15 2.28
N MET A 298 26.22 14.64 3.37
CA MET A 298 26.36 13.25 3.80
C MET A 298 25.05 12.46 3.62
N LEU A 299 25.15 11.13 3.66
CA LEU A 299 24.02 10.24 3.74
C LEU A 299 23.29 10.42 5.09
N GLY A 300 21.98 10.21 5.13
CA GLY A 300 21.18 10.46 6.34
C GLY A 300 20.72 11.91 6.50
N SER A 301 21.23 12.84 5.70
CA SER A 301 20.88 14.27 5.79
C SER A 301 19.45 14.58 5.34
N SER A 302 18.85 15.59 5.96
CA SER A 302 17.56 16.16 5.61
C SER A 302 17.53 16.64 4.17
N ILE A 303 16.56 16.19 3.39
CA ILE A 303 16.21 16.77 2.09
C ILE A 303 14.70 16.95 1.94
N GLY A 304 14.28 17.83 1.03
CA GLY A 304 12.88 17.98 0.66
C GLY A 304 12.65 19.01 -0.44
N ILE A 305 11.41 19.15 -0.87
CA ILE A 305 10.96 20.17 -1.84
C ILE A 305 10.23 21.31 -1.11
N ILE A 306 9.93 22.41 -1.80
CA ILE A 306 9.13 23.54 -1.25
C ILE A 306 7.67 23.50 -1.71
N GLU A 307 7.34 22.69 -2.74
CA GLU A 307 5.98 22.67 -3.31
C GLU A 307 4.89 22.45 -2.24
N SER A 308 3.87 23.31 -2.31
CA SER A 308 2.67 23.38 -1.45
C SER A 308 2.93 23.58 0.06
N GLN A 309 3.57 22.63 0.72
CA GLN A 309 3.80 22.57 2.19
C GLN A 309 5.21 22.11 2.56
N GLY A 310 6.00 21.74 1.55
CA GLY A 310 7.31 21.14 1.70
C GLY A 310 7.31 19.71 2.23
N THR A 311 8.11 18.87 1.59
CA THR A 311 8.43 17.52 2.11
C THR A 311 9.62 17.60 3.05
N SER A 312 9.84 16.54 3.82
CA SER A 312 11.11 16.32 4.50
C SER A 312 11.37 14.82 4.64
N GLY A 313 12.48 14.35 4.10
CA GLY A 313 12.94 12.98 4.17
C GLY A 313 14.47 12.92 4.12
N THR A 314 15.00 11.73 3.93
CA THR A 314 16.42 11.44 4.13
C THR A 314 17.14 11.22 2.80
N LEU A 315 18.35 11.77 2.65
CA LEU A 315 19.26 11.45 1.55
C LEU A 315 19.79 10.02 1.71
N SER A 316 19.51 9.18 0.72
CA SER A 316 19.79 7.75 0.77
C SER A 316 21.23 7.41 0.35
N ALA A 317 21.54 7.68 -0.91
CA ALA A 317 22.77 7.27 -1.56
C ALA A 317 23.11 8.25 -2.68
N VAL A 318 24.37 8.24 -3.10
CA VAL A 318 24.83 8.91 -4.32
C VAL A 318 25.02 7.84 -5.41
N VAL A 319 24.60 8.16 -6.63
CA VAL A 319 24.61 7.26 -7.78
C VAL A 319 24.87 8.03 -9.07
N TYR A 320 25.27 7.33 -10.12
CA TYR A 320 25.34 7.88 -11.47
C TYR A 320 24.12 7.49 -12.30
N ASP A 321 23.64 8.45 -13.10
CA ASP A 321 22.78 8.16 -14.24
C ASP A 321 23.51 7.19 -15.20
N LYS A 322 22.83 6.11 -15.59
CA LYS A 322 23.42 5.05 -16.41
C LYS A 322 23.83 5.53 -17.82
N ASP A 323 23.06 6.46 -18.39
CA ASP A 323 23.27 6.95 -19.76
C ASP A 323 24.12 8.22 -19.79
N SER A 324 23.76 9.23 -18.99
CA SER A 324 24.44 10.54 -19.01
C SER A 324 25.70 10.58 -18.14
N ARG A 325 25.90 9.58 -17.27
CA ARG A 325 26.97 9.53 -16.25
C ARG A 325 26.98 10.75 -15.31
N GLN A 326 25.87 11.49 -15.23
CA GLN A 326 25.72 12.58 -14.28
C GLN A 326 25.53 12.02 -12.86
N ILE A 327 26.23 12.63 -11.90
CA ILE A 327 26.07 12.33 -10.49
C ILE A 327 24.73 12.85 -9.96
N GLY A 328 24.10 12.08 -9.07
CA GLY A 328 22.86 12.46 -8.43
C GLY A 328 22.62 11.70 -7.13
N ILE A 329 21.50 12.01 -6.49
CA ILE A 329 21.12 11.50 -5.18
C ILE A 329 19.85 10.67 -5.27
N LEU A 330 19.73 9.68 -4.38
CA LEU A 330 18.54 8.89 -4.16
C LEU A 330 17.81 9.29 -2.87
N SER A 331 16.48 9.21 -2.89
CA SER A 331 15.58 9.23 -1.74
C SER A 331 14.23 8.62 -2.15
N CYS A 332 13.19 8.72 -1.33
CA CYS A 332 11.84 8.25 -1.69
C CYS A 332 11.12 9.17 -2.68
N GLU A 333 10.27 8.59 -3.52
CA GLU A 333 9.46 9.34 -4.50
C GLU A 333 8.53 10.32 -3.78
N HIS A 334 7.86 9.89 -2.72
CA HIS A 334 6.98 10.78 -1.93
C HIS A 334 7.70 11.92 -1.18
N ILE A 335 9.04 11.95 -1.19
CA ILE A 335 9.85 13.04 -0.65
C ILE A 335 10.28 13.97 -1.78
N CYS A 336 10.66 13.44 -2.94
CA CYS A 336 11.12 14.25 -4.07
C CYS A 336 9.97 14.79 -4.93
N ARG A 337 8.75 14.25 -4.82
CA ARG A 337 7.57 14.68 -5.56
C ARG A 337 6.27 14.39 -4.78
N LEU A 338 5.36 15.37 -4.75
CA LEU A 338 4.07 15.24 -4.05
C LEU A 338 2.85 15.13 -4.97
N SER A 339 2.95 15.49 -6.24
CA SER A 339 1.81 15.49 -7.16
C SER A 339 2.14 14.98 -8.56
N ASP A 340 1.20 14.23 -9.13
CA ASP A 340 1.24 13.76 -10.52
C ASP A 340 0.91 14.87 -11.54
N SER A 341 0.39 16.01 -11.08
CA SER A 341 -0.15 17.08 -11.93
C SER A 341 0.91 17.99 -12.56
N SER A 342 2.12 18.06 -12.00
CA SER A 342 3.28 18.64 -12.69
C SER A 342 4.07 17.52 -13.38
N THR A 343 4.78 17.82 -14.47
CA THR A 343 5.63 16.82 -15.15
C THR A 343 6.88 16.41 -14.35
N GLY A 344 7.03 16.89 -13.10
CA GLY A 344 8.15 16.63 -12.20
C GLY A 344 9.49 17.27 -12.62
N LYS A 345 9.65 17.63 -13.90
CA LYS A 345 10.84 18.30 -14.42
C LYS A 345 11.09 19.60 -13.65
N ASP A 346 12.34 19.77 -13.26
CA ASP A 346 12.88 20.98 -12.62
C ASP A 346 12.39 21.26 -11.19
N VAL A 347 11.73 20.30 -10.51
CA VAL A 347 11.46 20.39 -9.06
C VAL A 347 12.79 20.38 -8.30
N ILE A 348 13.08 21.45 -7.57
CA ILE A 348 14.32 21.61 -6.81
C ILE A 348 14.23 20.87 -5.47
N ILE A 349 15.26 20.09 -5.17
CA ILE A 349 15.50 19.43 -3.89
C ILE A 349 16.45 20.31 -3.06
N TYR A 350 16.11 20.53 -1.80
CA TYR A 350 16.84 21.37 -0.86
C TYR A 350 17.45 20.52 0.27
N GLN A 351 18.68 20.84 0.68
CA GLN A 351 19.36 20.28 1.84
C GLN A 351 19.84 21.46 2.74
N PRO A 352 19.36 21.57 3.98
CA PRO A 352 18.32 20.74 4.59
C PRO A 352 16.95 21.08 4.00
N SER A 353 15.92 20.28 4.31
CA SER A 353 14.55 20.60 3.91
C SER A 353 14.12 21.93 4.51
N HIS A 354 13.35 22.74 3.78
CA HIS A 354 12.85 24.02 4.31
C HIS A 354 11.92 23.80 5.50
N LYS A 355 11.16 22.70 5.50
CA LYS A 355 10.33 22.28 6.62
C LYS A 355 11.10 22.05 7.92
N ASP A 356 12.31 21.48 7.86
CA ASP A 356 13.16 21.34 9.04
C ASP A 356 13.77 22.68 9.50
N LEU A 357 14.09 23.57 8.55
CA LEU A 357 14.54 24.93 8.85
C LEU A 357 13.44 25.78 9.50
N ASP A 358 12.19 25.64 9.05
CA ASP A 358 11.03 26.32 9.62
C ASP A 358 10.72 25.80 11.04
N ASN A 359 10.70 24.48 11.25
CA ASN A 359 10.58 23.89 12.59
C ASN A 359 11.68 24.40 13.54
N LEU A 360 12.93 24.48 13.07
CA LEU A 360 14.05 25.00 13.85
C LEU A 360 13.87 26.48 14.18
N LYS A 361 13.42 27.29 13.21
CA LYS A 361 13.14 28.72 13.39
C LYS A 361 12.04 28.95 14.42
N GLU A 362 10.94 28.19 14.34
CA GLU A 362 9.85 28.22 15.32
C GLU A 362 10.37 27.87 16.73
N SER A 363 11.25 26.87 16.87
CA SER A 363 11.82 26.52 18.18
C SER A 363 12.59 27.66 18.84
N PHE A 364 13.36 28.44 18.06
CA PHE A 364 14.06 29.63 18.57
C PHE A 364 13.09 30.76 18.96
N VAL A 365 12.06 31.00 18.13
CA VAL A 365 11.01 31.98 18.42
C VAL A 365 10.26 31.63 19.71
N GLU A 366 9.91 30.36 19.92
CA GLU A 366 9.26 29.92 21.17
C GLU A 366 10.19 30.02 22.39
N MET A 367 11.47 29.67 22.26
CA MET A 367 12.44 29.87 23.34
C MET A 367 12.55 31.36 23.74
N ALA A 368 12.54 32.28 22.78
CA ALA A 368 12.54 33.72 23.04
C ALA A 368 11.21 34.26 23.61
N ARG A 369 10.06 33.66 23.24
CA ARG A 369 8.75 33.95 23.83
C ARG A 369 8.68 33.54 25.30
N VAL A 370 9.16 32.34 25.62
CA VAL A 370 9.17 31.78 26.99
C VAL A 370 10.20 32.48 27.87
N ASN A 371 11.39 32.79 27.36
CA ASN A 371 12.43 33.48 28.12
C ASN A 371 13.15 34.56 27.27
N LYS A 372 12.96 35.81 27.70
CA LYS A 372 13.49 37.02 27.05
C LYS A 372 15.01 37.07 26.94
N THR A 373 15.77 36.30 27.72
CA THR A 373 17.24 36.22 27.57
C THR A 373 17.67 35.65 26.21
N TYR A 374 16.80 34.89 25.54
CA TYR A 374 17.09 34.27 24.25
C TYR A 374 16.70 35.12 23.03
N ILE A 375 16.13 36.33 23.20
CA ILE A 375 15.68 37.17 22.06
C ILE A 375 16.82 37.40 21.05
N LYS A 376 17.98 37.88 21.51
CA LYS A 376 19.12 38.15 20.62
C LYS A 376 19.64 36.89 19.90
N ILE A 377 19.70 35.77 20.62
CA ILE A 377 20.12 34.47 20.06
C ILE A 377 19.11 34.01 19.01
N SER A 378 17.80 34.17 19.28
CA SER A 378 16.74 33.83 18.33
C SER A 378 16.81 34.70 17.07
N GLU A 379 17.07 36.01 17.19
CA GLU A 379 17.24 36.90 16.03
C GLU A 379 18.46 36.50 15.18
N GLU A 380 19.62 36.27 15.81
CA GLU A 380 20.84 35.80 15.14
C GLU A 380 20.63 34.45 14.43
N MET A 381 19.99 33.48 15.08
CA MET A 381 19.71 32.16 14.50
C MET A 381 18.64 32.22 13.41
N CYS A 382 17.60 33.03 13.54
CA CYS A 382 16.60 33.24 12.49
C CYS A 382 17.24 33.82 11.22
N ASN A 383 18.14 34.80 11.37
CA ASN A 383 18.86 35.37 10.24
C ASN A 383 19.75 34.33 9.54
N LYS A 384 20.49 33.52 10.32
CA LYS A 384 21.28 32.41 9.77
C LYS A 384 20.41 31.39 9.02
N ILE A 385 19.27 31.00 9.56
CA ILE A 385 18.33 30.07 8.92
C ILE A 385 17.84 30.61 7.55
N GLU A 386 17.55 31.91 7.46
CA GLU A 386 17.16 32.54 6.19
C GLU A 386 18.34 32.69 5.20
N GLU A 387 19.59 32.69 5.65
CA GLU A 387 20.75 32.52 4.77
C GLU A 387 20.93 31.08 4.29
N ASP A 388 20.79 30.10 5.18
CA ASP A 388 20.89 28.68 4.86
C ASP A 388 19.81 28.29 3.83
N LYS A 389 18.56 28.78 3.98
CA LYS A 389 17.49 28.63 2.98
C LYS A 389 17.92 29.09 1.59
N LYS A 390 18.58 30.25 1.45
CA LYS A 390 19.04 30.78 0.14
C LYS A 390 20.13 29.92 -0.50
N LYS A 391 20.91 29.19 0.30
CA LYS A 391 22.03 28.33 -0.15
C LYS A 391 21.64 26.84 -0.27
N SER A 392 20.47 26.46 0.27
CA SER A 392 20.06 25.06 0.47
C SER A 392 19.75 24.26 -0.80
N ALA A 393 19.49 24.88 -1.95
CA ALA A 393 19.20 24.19 -3.21
C ALA A 393 20.36 23.21 -3.56
N LEU A 394 20.04 21.95 -3.82
CA LEU A 394 21.03 20.87 -3.91
C LEU A 394 21.02 20.15 -5.28
N ALA A 395 19.83 19.72 -5.69
CA ALA A 395 19.61 18.84 -6.83
C ALA A 395 18.26 19.17 -7.48
N TYR A 396 17.98 18.60 -8.65
CA TYR A 396 16.66 18.68 -9.29
C TYR A 396 16.13 17.29 -9.63
N TYR A 397 14.82 17.11 -9.49
CA TYR A 397 14.14 15.86 -9.80
C TYR A 397 14.34 15.46 -11.27
N LYS A 398 14.66 14.17 -11.51
CA LYS A 398 14.81 13.61 -12.85
C LYS A 398 13.74 12.58 -13.18
N ARG A 399 13.56 11.59 -12.30
CA ARG A 399 12.59 10.48 -12.43
C ARG A 399 12.46 9.73 -11.11
N GLY A 400 11.34 9.04 -10.92
CA GLY A 400 11.09 8.20 -9.76
C GLY A 400 9.91 7.27 -9.98
N ILE A 401 9.72 6.34 -9.04
CA ILE A 401 8.64 5.35 -9.04
C ILE A 401 8.07 5.23 -7.62
N GLN A 402 6.74 5.19 -7.52
CA GLN A 402 6.00 4.78 -6.33
C GLN A 402 5.01 3.65 -6.70
N GLY A 403 5.40 2.40 -6.47
CA GLY A 403 4.60 1.20 -6.71
C GLY A 403 5.41 0.06 -7.32
N ASN A 404 4.72 -0.93 -7.90
CA ASN A 404 5.36 -2.10 -8.49
C ASN A 404 5.99 -1.81 -9.87
N PHE A 405 7.31 -2.00 -9.97
CA PHE A 405 8.09 -2.00 -11.21
C PHE A 405 8.37 -3.44 -11.68
N PHE A 406 8.28 -3.71 -12.99
CA PHE A 406 8.65 -5.01 -13.56
C PHE A 406 10.14 -5.05 -13.92
N SER A 407 10.92 -5.81 -13.16
CA SER A 407 12.31 -6.13 -13.47
C SER A 407 12.38 -7.02 -14.69
N LYS A 408 13.15 -6.60 -15.70
CA LYS A 408 13.49 -7.41 -16.88
C LYS A 408 14.64 -8.38 -16.57
N ILE A 409 15.50 -8.04 -15.62
CA ILE A 409 16.64 -8.87 -15.20
C ILE A 409 16.17 -10.08 -14.37
N HIS A 410 15.14 -9.90 -13.55
CA HIS A 410 14.61 -10.92 -12.64
C HIS A 410 13.22 -11.45 -13.02
N GLU A 411 12.65 -10.94 -14.12
CA GLU A 411 11.33 -11.31 -14.71
C GLU A 411 10.15 -11.19 -13.72
N LYS A 412 10.22 -10.24 -12.78
CA LYS A 412 9.33 -10.14 -11.61
C LYS A 412 9.01 -8.70 -11.20
N TYR A 413 7.89 -8.51 -10.50
CA TYR A 413 7.50 -7.21 -9.94
C TYR A 413 8.13 -6.93 -8.58
N PHE A 414 8.78 -5.77 -8.43
CA PHE A 414 9.31 -5.27 -7.16
C PHE A 414 8.67 -3.92 -6.81
N GLY A 415 8.28 -3.74 -5.56
CA GLY A 415 7.80 -2.46 -5.04
C GLY A 415 8.94 -1.46 -4.85
N ILE A 416 8.81 -0.30 -5.48
CA ILE A 416 9.78 0.79 -5.45
C ILE A 416 9.08 2.05 -4.93
N ASP A 417 9.59 2.67 -3.87
CA ASP A 417 9.33 4.07 -3.52
C ASP A 417 10.66 4.81 -3.51
N ALA A 418 11.10 5.26 -4.69
CA ALA A 418 12.41 5.86 -4.89
C ALA A 418 12.43 6.87 -6.06
N ALA A 419 13.20 7.94 -5.88
CA ALA A 419 13.48 8.98 -6.86
C ALA A 419 14.97 9.15 -7.08
N PHE A 420 15.34 9.47 -8.31
CA PHE A 420 16.66 9.95 -8.71
C PHE A 420 16.60 11.45 -9.02
N CYS A 421 17.46 12.21 -8.36
CA CYS A 421 17.59 13.65 -8.54
C CYS A 421 19.03 13.99 -8.95
N ILE A 422 19.21 14.73 -10.05
CA ILE A 422 20.54 15.10 -10.55
C ILE A 422 21.10 16.21 -9.67
N PHE A 423 22.32 16.01 -9.18
CA PHE A 423 23.02 16.99 -8.37
C PHE A 423 23.51 18.15 -9.24
N SER A 424 23.27 19.39 -8.78
CA SER A 424 23.50 20.59 -9.58
C SER A 424 24.22 21.73 -8.84
N ASN A 425 24.50 21.58 -7.54
CA ASN A 425 25.14 22.63 -6.76
C ASN A 425 26.68 22.54 -6.80
N ILE A 426 27.30 23.32 -7.69
CA ILE A 426 28.76 23.39 -7.86
C ILE A 426 29.55 23.91 -6.65
N ASN A 427 28.88 24.47 -5.63
CA ASN A 427 29.51 25.07 -4.45
C ASN A 427 29.49 24.14 -3.22
N ARG A 428 28.97 22.91 -3.36
CA ARG A 428 28.86 21.91 -2.28
C ARG A 428 29.47 20.60 -2.75
N THR A 429 29.91 19.77 -1.82
CA THR A 429 30.53 18.47 -2.14
C THR A 429 29.62 17.35 -1.68
N LEU A 430 29.37 16.36 -2.54
CA LEU A 430 28.75 15.11 -2.10
C LEU A 430 29.81 14.22 -1.43
N CYS A 431 29.50 13.68 -0.26
CA CYS A 431 30.29 12.68 0.45
C CYS A 431 29.55 11.33 0.38
N PRO A 432 29.66 10.59 -0.73
CA PRO A 432 28.81 9.44 -1.07
C PRO A 432 28.86 8.33 -0.04
N ASN A 433 29.99 8.22 0.65
CA ASN A 433 30.30 7.12 1.53
C ASN A 433 30.11 7.49 3.01
N LYS A 434 29.85 8.76 3.37
CA LYS A 434 29.82 9.22 4.78
C LYS A 434 28.40 9.47 5.27
N PHE A 435 28.13 9.14 6.52
CA PHE A 435 26.85 9.40 7.19
C PHE A 435 26.87 10.68 8.02
N SER A 436 25.71 11.33 8.14
CA SER A 436 25.48 12.59 8.87
C SER A 436 25.39 12.39 10.40
N ILE A 437 26.35 11.68 10.98
CA ILE A 437 26.44 11.38 12.41
C ILE A 437 27.86 11.66 12.94
N SER A 438 28.02 11.91 14.24
CA SER A 438 29.35 12.14 14.82
C SER A 438 30.16 10.84 14.92
N PRO A 439 31.50 10.88 14.75
CA PRO A 439 32.37 9.73 15.06
C PRO A 439 32.24 9.26 16.50
N GLU A 440 31.98 10.17 17.45
CA GLU A 440 31.77 9.82 18.85
C GLU A 440 30.52 8.94 19.06
N ASP A 441 29.44 9.17 18.30
CA ASP A 441 28.22 8.37 18.38
C ASP A 441 28.42 6.98 17.76
N LEU A 442 29.16 6.87 16.65
CA LEU A 442 29.59 5.58 16.10
C LEU A 442 30.42 4.77 17.10
N LYS A 443 31.36 5.44 17.78
CA LYS A 443 32.26 4.85 18.78
C LYS A 443 31.50 4.32 20.01
N LYS A 444 30.49 5.05 20.51
CA LYS A 444 29.62 4.60 21.63
C LYS A 444 28.98 3.24 21.33
N GLU A 445 28.52 3.08 20.09
CA GLU A 445 27.80 1.89 19.62
C GLU A 445 28.72 0.81 19.01
N LYS A 446 30.04 0.97 19.19
CA LYS A 446 31.09 0.02 18.75
C LYS A 446 31.10 -0.24 17.23
N LEU A 447 30.60 0.70 16.43
CA LEU A 447 30.85 0.72 15.00
C LEU A 447 32.26 1.26 14.71
N SER A 448 32.78 1.00 13.51
CA SER A 448 33.99 1.66 13.05
C SER A 448 33.76 3.17 12.95
N GLU A 449 34.73 3.97 13.39
CA GLU A 449 34.74 5.42 13.12
C GLU A 449 34.87 5.70 11.60
N ASP A 450 35.39 4.71 10.86
CA ASP A 450 35.43 4.64 9.40
C ASP A 450 34.29 3.78 8.80
N ILE A 451 33.11 3.72 9.43
CA ILE A 451 31.97 3.04 8.81
C ILE A 451 31.36 3.91 7.71
N TYR A 452 31.37 3.35 6.51
CA TYR A 452 31.06 4.04 5.27
C TYR A 452 30.07 3.22 4.44
N LEU A 453 29.28 3.87 3.58
CA LEU A 453 28.55 3.13 2.54
C LEU A 453 29.58 2.68 1.50
N ASN A 454 29.78 1.36 1.39
CA ASN A 454 30.87 0.73 0.65
C ASN A 454 30.41 -0.02 -0.60
N ASP A 455 29.22 -0.64 -0.56
CA ASP A 455 28.67 -1.44 -1.66
C ASP A 455 27.16 -1.67 -1.48
N PHE A 456 26.49 -2.35 -2.43
CA PHE A 456 25.06 -2.65 -2.41
C PHE A 456 24.79 -4.15 -2.57
N TYR A 457 23.75 -4.67 -1.90
CA TYR A 457 23.34 -6.07 -2.01
C TYR A 457 22.72 -6.41 -3.38
N GLU A 458 23.21 -7.47 -4.02
CA GLU A 458 22.63 -8.07 -5.21
C GLU A 458 21.48 -9.05 -4.85
N PHE A 459 20.53 -9.23 -5.77
CA PHE A 459 19.36 -10.12 -5.59
C PHE A 459 19.71 -11.52 -5.05
N LYS A 460 20.74 -12.16 -5.63
CA LYS A 460 21.18 -13.53 -5.28
C LYS A 460 21.68 -13.66 -3.84
N GLU A 461 22.14 -12.56 -3.22
CA GLU A 461 22.70 -12.60 -1.87
C GLU A 461 21.59 -12.80 -0.82
N PHE A 462 20.35 -12.42 -1.11
CA PHE A 462 19.22 -12.51 -0.17
C PHE A 462 18.72 -13.95 0.09
N ASP A 463 18.97 -14.90 -0.82
CA ASP A 463 18.50 -16.29 -0.70
C ASP A 463 19.09 -17.02 0.53
N ASP A 464 20.33 -16.70 0.90
CA ASP A 464 21.07 -17.40 1.94
C ASP A 464 21.12 -16.67 3.28
N ILE A 465 20.70 -15.41 3.35
CA ILE A 465 20.65 -14.63 4.59
C ILE A 465 19.74 -15.29 5.64
N VAL A 466 20.21 -15.35 6.89
CA VAL A 466 19.48 -15.95 8.03
C VAL A 466 19.18 -14.92 9.10
N ASP A 467 20.17 -14.12 9.49
CA ASP A 467 20.06 -12.97 10.39
C ASP A 467 21.14 -11.96 9.95
N ILE A 468 20.80 -10.67 9.87
CA ILE A 468 21.75 -9.58 9.65
C ILE A 468 21.38 -8.45 10.60
N ASP A 469 22.31 -8.12 11.49
CA ASP A 469 22.27 -6.86 12.21
C ASP A 469 22.51 -5.71 11.24
N VAL A 470 21.61 -4.74 11.24
CA VAL A 470 21.68 -3.54 10.42
C VAL A 470 21.70 -2.29 11.27
N PHE A 471 22.16 -1.20 10.68
CA PHE A 471 21.91 0.14 11.15
C PHE A 471 21.32 0.99 10.02
N LYS A 472 20.81 2.16 10.39
CA LYS A 472 20.56 3.28 9.47
C LYS A 472 21.05 4.57 10.09
N VAL A 473 21.28 5.58 9.26
CA VAL A 473 21.29 6.97 9.71
C VAL A 473 20.16 7.68 8.97
N GLY A 474 19.16 8.13 9.73
CA GLY A 474 17.98 8.78 9.21
C GLY A 474 17.80 10.18 9.80
N LYS A 475 17.16 11.05 9.03
CA LYS A 475 16.89 12.45 9.41
C LYS A 475 16.13 12.58 10.74
N ALA A 476 15.29 11.60 11.04
CA ALA A 476 14.36 11.61 12.15
C ALA A 476 15.04 11.20 13.46
N THR A 477 15.71 10.04 13.42
CA THR A 477 16.27 9.39 14.60
C THR A 477 17.79 9.54 14.74
N GLY A 478 18.49 9.97 13.69
CA GLY A 478 19.94 9.78 13.58
C GLY A 478 20.29 8.31 13.40
N LEU A 479 21.37 7.87 14.06
CA LEU A 479 21.87 6.50 14.03
C LEU A 479 20.98 5.56 14.86
N THR A 480 20.41 4.52 14.24
CA THR A 480 19.67 3.47 14.96
C THR A 480 19.95 2.08 14.42
N PHE A 481 19.68 1.06 15.24
CA PHE A 481 20.04 -0.33 14.98
C PHE A 481 18.82 -1.23 14.94
N GLY A 482 18.88 -2.23 14.07
CA GLY A 482 17.80 -3.20 13.87
C GLY A 482 18.33 -4.51 13.30
N LYS A 483 17.41 -5.35 12.85
CA LYS A 483 17.70 -6.63 12.19
C LYS A 483 16.87 -6.80 10.92
N LEU A 484 17.44 -7.42 9.89
CA LEU A 484 16.68 -7.90 8.74
C LEU A 484 15.80 -9.08 9.17
N VAL A 485 14.51 -9.01 8.85
CA VAL A 485 13.55 -10.10 9.04
C VAL A 485 13.54 -10.96 7.77
N PRO A 486 13.95 -12.25 7.81
CA PRO A 486 14.18 -13.09 6.63
C PRO A 486 12.87 -13.67 6.04
N ILE A 487 11.87 -12.81 5.81
CA ILE A 487 10.57 -13.16 5.21
C ILE A 487 10.40 -12.46 3.87
N TYR A 488 9.68 -13.12 2.96
CA TYR A 488 9.18 -12.45 1.78
C TYR A 488 7.91 -11.70 2.16
N SER A 489 7.74 -10.48 1.64
CA SER A 489 6.62 -9.61 1.98
C SER A 489 6.09 -8.84 0.78
N ALA A 490 4.81 -8.48 0.85
CA ALA A 490 4.18 -7.48 0.01
C ALA A 490 3.31 -6.61 0.92
N VAL A 491 3.47 -5.30 0.88
CA VAL A 491 2.75 -4.37 1.76
C VAL A 491 2.04 -3.29 0.97
N SER A 492 1.04 -2.68 1.60
CA SER A 492 0.27 -1.60 0.99
C SER A 492 0.39 -0.29 1.75
N ILE A 493 0.23 0.82 1.01
CA ILE A 493 0.17 2.19 1.52
C ILE A 493 -1.11 2.85 0.99
N ASP A 494 -1.82 3.53 1.88
CA ASP A 494 -3.05 4.26 1.62
C ASP A 494 -2.70 5.70 1.18
N LEU A 495 -3.03 6.06 -0.06
CA LEU A 495 -2.72 7.37 -0.64
C LEU A 495 -3.70 8.46 -0.19
N ARG A 496 -4.92 8.11 0.19
CA ARG A 496 -5.98 9.06 0.53
C ARG A 496 -5.55 9.96 1.70
N ASN A 497 -4.93 9.37 2.71
CA ASN A 497 -4.45 10.10 3.89
C ASN A 497 -3.35 11.12 3.53
N LYS A 498 -2.44 10.79 2.60
CA LYS A 498 -1.44 11.74 2.09
C LYS A 498 -2.12 12.94 1.42
N ASN A 499 -3.13 12.68 0.59
CA ASN A 499 -3.83 13.71 -0.19
C ASN A 499 -4.73 14.60 0.67
N ILE A 500 -5.40 14.06 1.70
CA ILE A 500 -6.25 14.86 2.61
C ILE A 500 -5.40 15.74 3.54
N GLU A 501 -4.26 15.25 4.04
CA GLU A 501 -3.34 16.07 4.85
C GLU A 501 -2.72 17.21 4.01
N TYR A 502 -2.37 16.91 2.75
CA TYR A 502 -1.95 17.89 1.75
C TYR A 502 -3.06 18.93 1.46
N ALA A 503 -4.31 18.48 1.32
CA ALA A 503 -5.46 19.31 0.99
C ALA A 503 -5.70 20.45 1.99
N LYS A 504 -5.76 20.10 3.27
CA LYS A 504 -6.22 21.04 4.31
C LYS A 504 -5.16 22.07 4.68
N LYS A 505 -3.88 21.70 4.60
CA LYS A 505 -2.76 22.59 4.94
C LYS A 505 -2.56 23.74 3.94
N GLN A 506 -3.07 23.62 2.71
CA GLN A 506 -3.05 24.71 1.73
C GLN A 506 -3.99 25.88 2.06
N GLY A 507 -5.05 25.67 2.83
CA GLY A 507 -6.21 26.60 2.85
C GLY A 507 -6.94 26.70 1.49
N ILE A 508 -6.50 25.92 0.50
CA ILE A 508 -7.03 25.81 -0.85
C ILE A 508 -7.32 24.33 -1.05
N ILE A 509 -8.59 23.99 -1.31
CA ILE A 509 -9.00 22.63 -1.70
C ILE A 509 -8.14 22.23 -2.91
N PRO A 510 -7.36 21.14 -2.85
CA PRO A 510 -6.43 20.79 -3.91
C PRO A 510 -7.21 20.34 -5.14
N PRO A 511 -6.58 20.32 -6.33
CA PRO A 511 -7.25 19.92 -7.57
C PRO A 511 -7.40 18.38 -7.63
N TYR A 512 -8.32 17.85 -6.83
CA TYR A 512 -9.13 16.70 -7.22
C TYR A 512 -10.58 17.19 -7.29
N ASN A 513 -11.23 16.94 -8.42
CA ASN A 513 -12.36 17.76 -8.86
C ASN A 513 -13.58 17.60 -7.95
N ASP A 514 -14.12 18.76 -7.53
CA ASP A 514 -15.42 18.94 -6.89
C ASP A 514 -15.65 18.12 -5.61
N ASP A 515 -15.82 18.85 -4.51
CA ASP A 515 -16.16 18.31 -3.19
C ASP A 515 -17.49 17.51 -3.21
N ASP A 516 -18.28 17.66 -4.27
CA ASP A 516 -19.49 16.90 -4.60
C ASP A 516 -19.17 15.61 -5.40
N VAL A 517 -18.20 15.59 -6.32
CA VAL A 517 -17.86 14.39 -7.11
C VAL A 517 -17.25 13.28 -6.25
N ASP A 518 -16.28 13.60 -5.38
CA ASP A 518 -15.71 12.59 -4.47
C ASP A 518 -16.75 12.04 -3.48
N LYS A 519 -17.67 12.90 -3.00
CA LYS A 519 -18.81 12.48 -2.17
C LYS A 519 -19.79 11.62 -2.98
N ARG A 520 -20.11 11.96 -4.23
CA ARG A 520 -20.96 11.14 -5.12
C ARG A 520 -20.34 9.77 -5.41
N ILE A 521 -19.02 9.69 -5.62
CA ILE A 521 -18.31 8.41 -5.82
C ILE A 521 -18.39 7.58 -4.53
N PHE A 522 -18.16 8.19 -3.36
CA PHE A 522 -18.27 7.52 -2.07
C PHE A 522 -19.68 7.03 -1.74
N ILE A 523 -20.69 7.89 -1.87
CA ILE A 523 -22.09 7.52 -1.66
C ILE A 523 -22.52 6.50 -2.71
N GLY A 524 -22.03 6.59 -3.95
CA GLY A 524 -22.21 5.58 -4.98
C GLY A 524 -21.63 4.21 -4.58
N TYR A 525 -20.42 4.18 -4.02
CA TYR A 525 -19.81 2.98 -3.43
C TYR A 525 -20.65 2.41 -2.28
N MET A 526 -21.14 3.26 -1.37
CA MET A 526 -21.95 2.83 -0.23
C MET A 526 -23.35 2.35 -0.63
N LYS A 527 -23.94 2.89 -1.70
CA LYS A 527 -25.27 2.50 -2.24
C LYS A 527 -25.22 1.31 -3.20
N THR A 528 -24.18 1.19 -4.03
CA THR A 528 -24.16 0.24 -5.16
C THR A 528 -24.37 -1.21 -4.72
N ARG A 529 -25.08 -1.97 -5.56
CA ARG A 529 -25.46 -3.37 -5.33
C ARG A 529 -24.66 -4.35 -6.21
N LEU A 530 -23.82 -3.82 -7.12
CA LEU A 530 -22.98 -4.59 -8.03
C LEU A 530 -21.57 -4.74 -7.45
N VAL A 531 -21.13 -5.97 -7.17
CA VAL A 531 -19.85 -6.27 -6.51
C VAL A 531 -18.65 -5.74 -7.30
N GLU A 532 -18.66 -5.87 -8.63
CA GLU A 532 -17.63 -5.33 -9.52
C GLU A 532 -17.45 -3.82 -9.32
N LYS A 533 -18.57 -3.07 -9.32
CA LYS A 533 -18.57 -1.62 -9.09
C LYS A 533 -18.20 -1.23 -7.66
N ILE A 534 -18.52 -2.05 -6.65
CA ILE A 534 -18.03 -1.82 -5.27
C ILE A 534 -16.51 -1.72 -5.29
N ASN A 535 -15.84 -2.70 -5.89
CA ASN A 535 -14.37 -2.76 -5.87
C ASN A 535 -13.73 -1.62 -6.69
N GLU A 536 -14.31 -1.22 -7.81
CA GLU A 536 -13.85 -0.08 -8.61
C GLU A 536 -14.01 1.25 -7.89
N MET A 537 -15.21 1.54 -7.38
CA MET A 537 -15.50 2.79 -6.67
C MET A 537 -14.75 2.85 -5.34
N ARG A 538 -14.57 1.71 -4.65
CA ARG A 538 -13.80 1.61 -3.41
C ARG A 538 -12.31 1.95 -3.59
N GLN A 539 -11.73 1.67 -4.76
CA GLN A 539 -10.36 2.09 -5.11
C GLN A 539 -10.25 3.58 -5.43
N GLN A 540 -11.32 4.21 -5.95
CA GLN A 540 -11.37 5.67 -6.12
C GLN A 540 -11.51 6.37 -4.75
N CYS A 541 -12.32 5.81 -3.85
CA CYS A 541 -12.53 6.40 -2.52
C CYS A 541 -11.33 6.30 -1.58
N TYR A 542 -10.63 5.15 -1.56
CA TYR A 542 -9.41 5.00 -0.76
C TYR A 542 -8.37 4.27 -1.61
N PRO A 543 -7.65 4.99 -2.49
CA PRO A 543 -6.63 4.42 -3.35
C PRO A 543 -5.47 3.84 -2.53
N THR A 544 -5.08 2.63 -2.92
CA THR A 544 -4.05 1.85 -2.23
C THR A 544 -2.96 1.44 -3.23
N VAL A 545 -1.71 1.82 -2.96
CA VAL A 545 -0.54 1.34 -3.72
C VAL A 545 0.04 0.14 -3.01
N TRP A 546 0.48 -0.84 -3.78
CA TRP A 546 1.15 -2.04 -3.30
C TRP A 546 2.62 -2.05 -3.70
N PHE A 547 3.43 -2.63 -2.81
CA PHE A 547 4.86 -2.80 -2.94
C PHE A 547 5.19 -4.26 -2.68
N ASP A 548 5.57 -4.99 -3.71
CA ASP A 548 5.87 -6.42 -3.63
C ASP A 548 7.35 -6.67 -3.37
N ARG A 549 7.69 -7.82 -2.77
CA ARG A 549 9.07 -8.26 -2.52
C ARG A 549 9.89 -7.25 -1.70
N GLN A 550 9.27 -6.71 -0.65
CA GLN A 550 9.90 -5.70 0.20
C GLN A 550 10.79 -6.34 1.27
N LEU A 551 11.85 -5.61 1.64
CA LEU A 551 12.68 -5.94 2.79
C LEU A 551 11.99 -5.44 4.07
N ILE A 552 12.00 -6.28 5.09
CA ILE A 552 11.36 -6.04 6.39
C ILE A 552 12.46 -5.94 7.44
N PHE A 553 12.43 -4.91 8.29
CA PHE A 553 13.39 -4.70 9.35
C PHE A 553 12.70 -4.50 10.70
N GLU A 554 13.22 -5.13 11.74
CA GLU A 554 12.79 -4.89 13.12
C GLU A 554 13.76 -3.91 13.79
N PHE A 555 13.23 -2.77 14.24
CA PHE A 555 13.92 -1.73 15.02
C PHE A 555 13.24 -1.64 16.39
N LYS A 556 13.94 -1.13 17.42
CA LYS A 556 13.30 -0.94 18.74
C LYS A 556 12.16 0.09 18.65
N PRO A 557 11.17 0.07 19.56
CA PRO A 557 10.17 1.13 19.65
C PRO A 557 10.84 2.51 19.83
N GLY A 558 10.64 3.42 18.88
CA GLY A 558 11.32 4.72 18.85
C GLY A 558 12.62 4.79 18.04
N ASP A 559 13.12 3.67 17.49
CA ASP A 559 14.31 3.63 16.62
C ASP A 559 13.97 3.76 15.12
N PHE A 560 12.68 3.74 14.77
CA PHE A 560 12.19 4.19 13.47
C PHE A 560 11.07 5.19 13.71
N VAL A 561 11.44 6.47 13.68
CA VAL A 561 10.49 7.58 13.84
C VAL A 561 10.48 8.49 12.62
N PRO A 562 9.43 9.32 12.48
CA PRO A 562 9.03 9.71 11.16
C PRO A 562 9.95 10.59 10.30
N GLY A 563 10.01 10.39 8.99
CA GLY A 563 10.84 11.23 8.10
C GLY A 563 12.26 10.67 7.91
N ASP A 564 12.51 9.49 8.48
CA ASP A 564 13.51 8.53 8.03
C ASP A 564 13.17 7.90 6.67
N SER A 565 12.04 8.25 6.05
CA SER A 565 11.77 7.89 4.64
C SER A 565 12.93 8.38 3.77
N GLY A 566 13.49 7.50 2.94
CA GLY A 566 14.72 7.71 2.19
C GLY A 566 15.98 7.24 2.91
N ALA A 567 15.92 6.83 4.18
CA ALA A 567 17.11 6.36 4.90
C ALA A 567 17.57 4.99 4.39
N SER A 568 18.87 4.85 4.26
CA SER A 568 19.53 3.62 3.78
C SER A 568 19.69 2.65 4.94
N VAL A 569 19.28 1.40 4.74
CA VAL A 569 19.54 0.31 5.69
C VAL A 569 20.82 -0.41 5.29
N VAL A 570 21.76 -0.55 6.22
CA VAL A 570 23.14 -0.94 5.96
C VAL A 570 23.59 -1.98 6.98
N ASN A 571 24.33 -3.01 6.56
CA ASN A 571 24.94 -3.97 7.49
C ASN A 571 26.16 -3.35 8.21
N LYS A 572 26.70 -4.06 9.21
CA LYS A 572 27.87 -3.59 9.99
C LYS A 572 29.15 -3.41 9.16
N GLU A 573 29.21 -3.97 7.96
CA GLU A 573 30.32 -3.88 7.01
C GLU A 573 30.19 -2.68 6.03
N GLY A 574 29.09 -1.91 6.10
CA GLY A 574 28.86 -0.76 5.24
C GLY A 574 28.17 -1.08 3.90
N LYS A 575 27.68 -2.31 3.71
CA LYS A 575 26.97 -2.75 2.50
C LYS A 575 25.47 -2.51 2.66
N ALA A 576 24.86 -1.80 1.71
CA ALA A 576 23.50 -1.29 1.80
C ALA A 576 22.46 -2.24 1.17
N LEU A 577 21.33 -2.43 1.86
CA LEU A 577 20.29 -3.42 1.53
C LEU A 577 19.09 -2.80 0.78
N GLY A 578 18.58 -1.67 1.28
CA GLY A 578 17.45 -0.96 0.67
C GLY A 578 17.17 0.42 1.25
N ILE A 579 16.22 1.12 0.62
CA ILE A 579 15.74 2.46 0.98
C ILE A 579 14.44 2.36 1.78
N LEU A 580 14.42 2.82 3.04
CA LEU A 580 13.22 2.83 3.88
C LEU A 580 12.16 3.78 3.33
N HIS A 581 10.89 3.36 3.33
CA HIS A 581 9.78 4.22 2.87
C HIS A 581 8.51 4.20 3.73
N ALA A 582 8.28 3.17 4.55
CA ALA A 582 7.09 3.08 5.39
C ALA A 582 7.31 2.26 6.68
N ALA A 583 6.46 2.48 7.69
CA ALA A 583 6.36 1.66 8.90
C ALA A 583 5.11 0.78 8.85
N TRP A 584 5.21 -0.49 9.25
CA TRP A 584 4.13 -1.47 9.25
C TRP A 584 3.95 -2.08 10.64
N ILE A 585 2.82 -1.77 11.27
CA ILE A 585 2.53 -2.14 12.66
C ILE A 585 1.59 -3.35 12.68
N THR A 586 1.92 -4.33 13.50
CA THR A 586 1.14 -5.54 13.77
C THR A 586 0.81 -5.63 15.26
N GLU A 587 -0.03 -6.59 15.67
CA GLU A 587 -0.31 -6.91 17.08
C GLU A 587 0.94 -7.06 17.97
N ASN A 588 2.10 -7.47 17.39
CA ASN A 588 3.28 -7.88 18.17
C ASN A 588 4.53 -7.00 17.95
N SER A 589 4.68 -6.40 16.76
CA SER A 589 5.92 -5.72 16.33
C SER A 589 5.61 -4.56 15.39
N ASN A 590 6.51 -3.57 15.38
CA ASN A 590 6.56 -2.50 14.38
C ASN A 590 7.75 -2.73 13.45
N TYR A 591 7.49 -2.85 12.15
CA TYR A 591 8.50 -3.13 11.13
C TYR A 591 8.76 -1.91 10.26
N ALA A 592 10.03 -1.67 9.91
CA ALA A 592 10.39 -0.74 8.85
C ALA A 592 10.46 -1.47 7.50
N ILE A 593 9.92 -0.85 6.45
CA ILE A 593 9.82 -1.41 5.09
C ILE A 593 10.82 -0.71 4.18
N ALA A 594 11.59 -1.48 3.40
CA ALA A 594 12.48 -0.93 2.37
C ALA A 594 12.25 -1.51 0.97
N SER A 595 12.44 -0.64 -0.04
CA SER A 595 12.65 -1.06 -1.43
C SER A 595 14.11 -1.51 -1.61
N PRO A 596 14.37 -2.70 -2.17
CA PRO A 596 15.74 -3.24 -2.28
C PRO A 596 16.56 -2.54 -3.38
N TYR A 597 17.84 -2.25 -3.10
CA TYR A 597 18.66 -1.41 -3.99
C TYR A 597 18.85 -1.94 -5.41
N PHE A 598 19.05 -3.25 -5.59
CA PHE A 598 19.23 -3.83 -6.93
C PHE A 598 18.03 -3.52 -7.84
N ALA A 599 16.81 -3.56 -7.28
CA ALA A 599 15.58 -3.25 -8.00
C ALA A 599 15.40 -1.74 -8.19
N VAL A 600 15.78 -0.91 -7.21
CA VAL A 600 15.80 0.55 -7.34
C VAL A 600 16.74 0.99 -8.47
N PHE A 601 17.92 0.38 -8.59
CA PHE A 601 18.91 0.72 -9.61
C PHE A 601 18.43 0.37 -11.03
N GLU A 602 17.80 -0.79 -11.21
CA GLU A 602 17.16 -1.15 -12.47
C GLU A 602 15.96 -0.24 -12.77
N ALA A 603 15.08 -0.02 -11.80
CA ALA A 603 13.86 0.78 -11.92
C ALA A 603 14.12 2.25 -12.29
N LEU A 604 15.24 2.80 -11.81
CA LEU A 604 15.63 4.18 -12.04
C LEU A 604 16.77 4.33 -13.05
N ASP A 605 17.20 3.29 -13.78
CA ASP A 605 18.35 3.33 -14.70
C ASP A 605 19.55 4.10 -14.10
N VAL A 606 19.97 3.71 -12.89
CA VAL A 606 21.15 4.25 -12.20
C VAL A 606 22.13 3.14 -11.87
N VAL A 607 23.37 3.50 -11.60
CA VAL A 607 24.42 2.59 -11.13
C VAL A 607 25.16 3.20 -9.95
N LYS A 608 25.76 2.35 -9.11
CA LYS A 608 26.61 2.78 -8.00
C LYS A 608 27.80 3.62 -8.49
N GLU A 609 28.33 4.42 -7.57
CA GLU A 609 29.55 5.23 -7.77
C GLU A 609 30.80 4.38 -8.04
#